data_AF-A0A813YBM9-F1
#
_entry.id   AF-A0A813YBM9-F1
#
_cell.length_a   1.000
_cell.length_b   1.000
_cell.length_c   1.000
_cell.angle_alpha   90.00
_cell.angle_beta   90.00
_cell.angle_gamma   90.00
#
_symmetry.space_group_name_H-M   'P 1'
#
loop_
_entity.id
_entity.type
_entity.pdbx_description
1 polymer ?
#
loop_
_entity_poly.entity_id
_entity_poly.type
_entity_poly.pdbx_seq_one_letter_code
_entity_poly.pdbx_strand_id
1 'polypeptide(L)'
;MYTERNSSNNSTASCTFNVSLFLRYAGTSVVVFGLLGNFLSILVFSRKTLRSRSCSIYFLALSVSDVHVLLGYTIETLLSYGFNIQLLSYPLMCKLIIFLIYASTDISNYLLTLAAIDRCILVSNYSVRFRFCRKSTAKLTVLIVVLVFSLINSHILIGFHVDETGSCLLMNTTYSSFYTNYYDSYIDIIKTVLLPFLIIFICNIFIIIKYTRRIHFSMAKISSKRKSRRRREKDRQLTWFLLSTSILFILLSLPSEINDFIRPHLSSNFQNIYSCQILTCATMLILIHQINHASHFYVYTLTGPIFRKEFQRLICLSPKQPRKKDFLIHLQQPSLTLNVSPQYDLDIHQVNNSHIPHSSNSSAYVSF
;
A
#
# COMPACT_ATOMS: atom_id res chain seq x y z
N MET A 1 -57.09 -12.23 0.07
CA MET A 1 -56.11 -11.75 -0.95
C MET A 1 -55.73 -10.27 -0.82
N TYR A 2 -56.32 -9.47 0.08
CA TYR A 2 -55.91 -8.08 0.35
C TYR A 2 -54.92 -7.91 1.51
N THR A 3 -54.61 -8.98 2.26
CA THR A 3 -53.75 -8.94 3.45
C THR A 3 -52.27 -9.27 3.19
N GLU A 4 -51.93 -9.93 2.08
CA GLU A 4 -50.53 -10.29 1.74
C GLU A 4 -49.72 -9.16 1.09
N ARG A 5 -50.40 -8.15 0.52
CA ARG A 5 -49.72 -7.00 -0.11
C ARG A 5 -49.23 -5.98 0.94
N ASN A 6 -49.89 -5.92 2.10
CA ASN A 6 -49.46 -5.07 3.22
C ASN A 6 -48.36 -5.72 4.07
N SER A 7 -48.37 -7.04 4.24
CA SER A 7 -47.31 -7.75 4.99
C SER A 7 -45.98 -7.81 4.24
N SER A 8 -46.02 -7.98 2.91
CA SER A 8 -44.82 -7.94 2.05
C SER A 8 -44.19 -6.53 2.03
N ASN A 9 -44.99 -5.47 1.88
CA ASN A 9 -44.49 -4.08 1.96
C ASN A 9 -43.90 -3.74 3.33
N ASN A 10 -44.53 -4.16 4.43
CA ASN A 10 -44.02 -3.93 5.78
C ASN A 10 -42.74 -4.71 6.07
N SER A 11 -42.62 -5.93 5.55
CA SER A 11 -41.42 -6.77 5.70
C SER A 11 -40.23 -6.20 4.93
N THR A 12 -40.45 -5.71 3.70
CA THR A 12 -39.42 -5.06 2.88
C THR A 12 -38.99 -3.71 3.48
N ALA A 13 -39.93 -2.92 4.02
CA ALA A 13 -39.62 -1.67 4.71
C ALA A 13 -38.81 -1.90 6.00
N SER A 14 -39.17 -2.91 6.79
CA SER A 14 -38.41 -3.30 7.99
C SER A 14 -36.99 -3.77 7.64
N CYS A 15 -36.85 -4.54 6.57
CA CYS A 15 -35.56 -5.01 6.09
C CYS A 15 -34.63 -3.88 5.64
N THR A 16 -35.11 -3.00 4.76
CA THR A 16 -34.35 -1.86 4.27
C THR A 16 -33.94 -0.92 5.42
N PHE A 17 -34.81 -0.74 6.42
CA PHE A 17 -34.47 -0.03 7.65
C PHE A 17 -33.32 -0.68 8.43
N ASN A 18 -33.34 -2.00 8.61
CA ASN A 18 -32.27 -2.72 9.30
C ASN A 18 -30.93 -2.65 8.55
N VAL A 19 -30.95 -2.78 7.22
CA VAL A 19 -29.75 -2.63 6.38
C VAL A 19 -29.19 -1.21 6.48
N SER A 20 -30.06 -0.19 6.42
CA SER A 20 -29.70 1.21 6.63
C SER A 20 -29.06 1.43 8.02
N LEU A 21 -29.67 0.91 9.08
CA LEU A 21 -29.17 1.04 10.45
C LEU A 21 -27.79 0.37 10.59
N PHE A 22 -27.63 -0.83 10.03
CA PHE A 22 -26.35 -1.52 10.01
C PHE A 22 -25.27 -0.71 9.29
N LEU A 23 -25.55 -0.19 8.09
CA LEU A 23 -24.63 0.66 7.35
C LEU A 23 -24.24 1.91 8.16
N ARG A 24 -25.20 2.59 8.78
CA ARG A 24 -24.92 3.79 9.61
C ARG A 24 -23.91 3.53 10.71
N TYR A 25 -23.97 2.38 11.39
CA TYR A 25 -23.04 2.09 12.48
C TYR A 25 -21.77 1.37 12.00
N ALA A 26 -21.93 0.23 11.32
CA ALA A 26 -20.81 -0.58 10.85
C ALA A 26 -20.05 0.11 9.70
N GLY A 27 -20.78 0.61 8.69
CA GLY A 27 -20.18 1.32 7.56
C GLY A 27 -19.45 2.59 7.97
N THR A 28 -20.07 3.44 8.79
CA THR A 28 -19.39 4.64 9.32
C THR A 28 -18.12 4.28 10.09
N SER A 29 -18.15 3.21 10.89
CA SER A 29 -16.97 2.76 11.63
C SER A 29 -15.84 2.33 10.67
N VAL A 30 -16.15 1.50 9.67
CA VAL A 30 -15.17 1.04 8.67
C VAL A 30 -14.55 2.23 7.92
N VAL A 31 -15.36 3.20 7.50
CA VAL A 31 -14.89 4.39 6.78
C VAL A 31 -14.01 5.26 7.66
N VAL A 32 -14.43 5.56 8.90
CA VAL A 32 -13.66 6.41 9.82
C VAL A 32 -12.29 5.78 10.13
N PHE A 33 -12.27 4.51 10.53
CA PHE A 33 -11.02 3.80 10.84
C PHE A 33 -10.16 3.58 9.59
N GLY A 34 -10.79 3.28 8.45
CA GLY A 34 -10.10 3.09 7.17
C GLY A 34 -9.44 4.37 6.65
N LEU A 35 -10.15 5.49 6.65
CA LEU A 35 -9.61 6.78 6.24
C LEU A 35 -8.50 7.25 7.18
N LEU A 36 -8.70 7.12 8.50
CA LEU A 36 -7.67 7.43 9.49
C LEU A 36 -6.41 6.58 9.29
N GLY A 37 -6.57 5.25 9.17
CA GLY A 37 -5.47 4.33 8.99
C GLY A 37 -4.67 4.60 7.70
N ASN A 38 -5.37 4.82 6.59
CA ASN A 38 -4.71 5.13 5.31
C ASN A 38 -4.03 6.50 5.33
N PHE A 39 -4.65 7.52 5.93
CA PHE A 39 -4.00 8.81 6.13
C PHE A 39 -2.69 8.70 6.94
N LEU A 40 -2.72 7.98 8.06
CA LEU A 40 -1.52 7.72 8.86
C LEU A 40 -0.47 6.92 8.07
N SER A 41 -0.88 5.95 7.27
CA SER A 41 0.01 5.19 6.39
C SER A 41 0.71 6.10 5.37
N ILE A 42 -0.03 7.02 4.74
CA ILE A 42 0.52 8.02 3.82
C ILE A 42 1.59 8.86 4.51
N LEU A 43 1.32 9.37 5.73
CA LEU A 43 2.29 10.14 6.50
C LEU A 43 3.56 9.33 6.83
N VAL A 44 3.39 8.08 7.27
CA VAL A 44 4.51 7.19 7.63
C VAL A 44 5.37 6.86 6.42
N PHE A 45 4.78 6.40 5.31
CA PHE A 45 5.52 6.02 4.10
C PHE A 45 6.15 7.22 3.40
N SER A 46 5.59 8.42 3.55
CA SER A 46 6.16 9.67 3.02
C SER A 46 7.46 10.10 3.71
N ARG A 47 7.78 9.56 4.89
CA ARG A 47 9.02 9.91 5.61
C ARG A 47 10.26 9.53 4.82
N LYS A 48 11.31 10.36 4.92
CA LYS A 48 12.60 10.19 4.23
C LYS A 48 13.19 8.78 4.38
N THR A 49 13.03 8.15 5.55
CA THR A 49 13.54 6.81 5.84
C THR A 49 12.87 5.73 4.97
N LEU A 50 11.55 5.80 4.78
CA LEU A 50 10.76 4.78 4.09
C LEU A 50 10.65 5.04 2.60
N ARG A 51 10.41 6.28 2.17
CA ARG A 51 10.29 6.65 0.73
C ARG A 51 11.53 6.34 -0.12
N SER A 52 12.65 6.02 0.52
CA SER A 52 13.88 5.58 -0.16
C SER A 52 13.79 4.16 -0.72
N ARG A 53 12.80 3.36 -0.28
CA ARG A 53 12.63 1.95 -0.66
C ARG A 53 11.54 1.82 -1.71
N SER A 54 11.78 1.02 -2.76
CA SER A 54 10.80 0.74 -3.83
C SER A 54 9.46 0.25 -3.29
N CYS A 55 9.46 -0.78 -2.44
CA CYS A 55 8.26 -1.33 -1.82
C CYS A 55 7.43 -0.32 -1.01
N SER A 56 8.07 0.65 -0.35
CA SER A 56 7.34 1.70 0.36
C SER A 56 6.63 2.70 -0.56
N ILE A 57 7.03 2.78 -1.84
CA ILE A 57 6.35 3.61 -2.84
C ILE A 57 5.04 2.93 -3.27
N TYR A 58 5.05 1.60 -3.44
CA TYR A 58 3.82 0.83 -3.70
C TYR A 58 2.85 0.95 -2.53
N PHE A 59 3.31 0.78 -1.28
CA PHE A 59 2.42 0.95 -0.11
C PHE A 59 1.92 2.39 0.09
N LEU A 60 2.71 3.40 -0.27
CA LEU A 60 2.25 4.78 -0.26
C LEU A 60 1.12 4.99 -1.28
N ALA A 61 1.31 4.53 -2.52
CA ALA A 61 0.29 4.62 -3.55
C ALA A 61 -0.95 3.77 -3.21
N LEU A 62 -0.74 2.61 -2.59
CA LEU A 62 -1.79 1.71 -2.11
C LEU A 62 -2.71 2.43 -1.13
N SER A 63 -2.14 3.06 -0.09
CA SER A 63 -2.94 3.82 0.88
C SER A 63 -3.67 5.03 0.27
N VAL A 64 -3.16 5.61 -0.81
CA VAL A 64 -3.90 6.64 -1.56
C VAL A 64 -5.06 6.01 -2.33
N SER A 65 -4.83 4.88 -2.99
CA SER A 65 -5.88 4.13 -3.71
C SER A 65 -7.00 3.67 -2.77
N ASP A 66 -6.64 3.14 -1.61
CA ASP A 66 -7.60 2.66 -0.59
C ASP A 66 -8.50 3.79 -0.08
N VAL A 67 -7.99 5.02 0.02
CA VAL A 67 -8.83 6.19 0.34
C VAL A 67 -9.89 6.41 -0.75
N HIS A 68 -9.51 6.32 -2.02
CA HIS A 68 -10.48 6.48 -3.13
C HIS A 68 -11.52 5.36 -3.13
N VAL A 69 -11.11 4.12 -2.88
CA VAL A 69 -12.02 2.97 -2.74
C VAL A 69 -13.04 3.22 -1.62
N LEU A 70 -12.55 3.57 -0.42
CA LEU A 70 -13.41 3.83 0.74
C LEU A 70 -14.36 5.00 0.50
N LEU A 71 -13.90 6.09 -0.13
CA LEU A 71 -14.76 7.23 -0.47
C LEU A 71 -15.80 6.86 -1.54
N GLY A 72 -15.43 6.07 -2.55
CA GLY A 72 -16.33 5.57 -3.58
C GLY A 72 -17.48 4.77 -2.97
N TYR A 73 -17.16 3.73 -2.20
CA TYR A 73 -18.17 2.93 -1.51
C TYR A 73 -18.94 3.72 -0.46
N THR A 74 -18.34 4.71 0.21
CA THR A 74 -19.07 5.60 1.11
C THR A 74 -20.20 6.31 0.37
N ILE A 75 -19.91 6.84 -0.81
CA ILE A 75 -20.90 7.58 -1.60
C ILE A 75 -21.95 6.64 -2.18
N GLU A 76 -21.53 5.51 -2.77
CA GLU A 76 -22.41 4.53 -3.38
C GLU A 76 -23.33 3.82 -2.37
N THR A 77 -22.78 3.37 -1.23
CA THR A 77 -23.49 2.51 -0.28
C THR A 77 -23.91 3.22 1.00
N LEU A 78 -22.96 3.79 1.75
CA LEU A 78 -23.25 4.36 3.07
C LEU A 78 -24.15 5.59 2.99
N LEU A 79 -23.84 6.54 2.11
CA LEU A 79 -24.65 7.75 1.94
C LEU A 79 -26.01 7.42 1.32
N SER A 80 -26.05 6.59 0.28
CA SER A 80 -27.28 6.20 -0.41
C SER A 80 -28.22 5.38 0.48
N TYR A 81 -27.79 4.21 0.95
CA TYR A 81 -28.67 3.29 1.70
C TYR A 81 -28.66 3.54 3.21
N GLY A 82 -27.57 4.05 3.77
CA GLY A 82 -27.49 4.39 5.20
C GLY A 82 -28.15 5.72 5.50
N PHE A 83 -27.70 6.81 4.88
CA PHE A 83 -28.15 8.17 5.21
C PHE A 83 -29.25 8.72 4.29
N ASN A 84 -29.68 7.96 3.28
CA ASN A 84 -30.66 8.39 2.28
C ASN A 84 -30.24 9.68 1.53
N ILE A 85 -28.94 9.80 1.26
CA ILE A 85 -28.33 10.89 0.50
C ILE A 85 -27.98 10.38 -0.90
N GLN A 86 -28.78 10.75 -1.90
CA GLN A 86 -28.70 10.22 -3.27
C GLN A 86 -27.73 11.02 -4.17
N LEU A 87 -26.44 11.00 -3.85
CA LEU A 87 -25.42 11.67 -4.70
C LEU A 87 -25.31 11.05 -6.10
N LEU A 88 -25.65 9.78 -6.26
CA LEU A 88 -25.61 9.09 -7.55
C LEU A 88 -26.74 9.53 -8.49
N SER A 89 -27.73 10.30 -8.03
CA SER A 89 -28.75 10.90 -8.90
C SER A 89 -28.22 12.02 -9.78
N TYR A 90 -26.98 12.48 -9.57
CA TYR A 90 -26.32 13.41 -10.47
C TYR A 90 -25.55 12.64 -11.56
N PRO A 91 -25.77 12.91 -12.86
CA PRO A 91 -25.17 12.14 -13.96
C PRO A 91 -23.64 12.02 -13.90
N LEU A 92 -22.96 13.09 -13.50
CA LEU A 92 -21.51 13.09 -13.35
C LEU A 92 -21.05 12.21 -12.18
N MET A 93 -21.76 12.26 -11.05
CA MET A 93 -21.42 11.47 -9.85
C MET A 93 -21.69 9.98 -10.07
N CYS A 94 -22.83 9.62 -10.69
CA CYS A 94 -23.15 8.25 -11.10
C CYS A 94 -21.97 7.59 -11.84
N LYS A 95 -21.47 8.27 -12.88
CA LYS A 95 -20.37 7.78 -13.72
C LYS A 95 -19.04 7.76 -12.98
N LEU A 96 -18.68 8.87 -12.33
CA LEU A 96 -17.37 9.01 -11.71
C LEU A 96 -17.19 8.12 -10.49
N ILE A 97 -18.22 7.94 -9.66
CA ILE A 97 -18.11 7.14 -8.43
C ILE A 97 -17.96 5.66 -8.77
N ILE A 98 -18.78 5.13 -9.69
CA ILE A 98 -18.66 3.72 -10.11
C ILE A 98 -17.30 3.50 -10.78
N PHE A 99 -16.89 4.39 -11.69
CA PHE A 99 -15.55 4.31 -12.28
C PHE A 99 -14.44 4.33 -11.22
N LEU A 100 -14.53 5.22 -10.24
CA LEU A 100 -13.53 5.37 -9.19
C LEU A 100 -13.44 4.13 -8.31
N ILE A 101 -14.57 3.49 -7.99
CA ILE A 101 -14.60 2.23 -7.23
C ILE A 101 -13.82 1.16 -7.99
N TYR A 102 -14.23 0.81 -9.21
CA TYR A 102 -13.60 -0.26 -9.98
C TYR A 102 -12.13 0.02 -10.26
N ALA A 103 -11.81 1.23 -10.74
CA ALA A 103 -10.42 1.59 -11.07
C ALA A 103 -9.53 1.61 -9.82
N SER A 104 -9.99 2.17 -8.70
CA SER A 104 -9.16 2.29 -7.49
C SER A 104 -9.00 0.95 -6.75
N THR A 105 -10.00 0.07 -6.81
CA THR A 105 -9.91 -1.30 -6.26
C THR A 105 -8.87 -2.11 -7.02
N ASP A 106 -8.90 -2.07 -8.35
CA ASP A 106 -7.87 -2.68 -9.18
C ASP A 106 -6.48 -2.12 -8.88
N ILE A 107 -6.34 -0.78 -8.91
CA ILE A 107 -5.06 -0.13 -8.65
C ILE A 107 -4.53 -0.55 -7.28
N SER A 108 -5.37 -0.59 -6.25
CA SER A 108 -5.01 -1.06 -4.90
C SER A 108 -4.47 -2.51 -4.95
N ASN A 109 -5.23 -3.44 -5.53
CA ASN A 109 -4.87 -4.86 -5.55
C ASN A 109 -3.58 -5.14 -6.33
N TYR A 110 -3.36 -4.43 -7.44
CA TYR A 110 -2.14 -4.57 -8.22
C TYR A 110 -0.94 -3.84 -7.59
N LEU A 111 -1.14 -2.78 -6.82
CA LEU A 111 -0.06 -2.16 -6.02
C LEU A 111 0.42 -3.10 -4.91
N LEU A 112 -0.51 -3.81 -4.24
CA LEU A 112 -0.16 -4.86 -3.29
C LEU A 112 0.59 -6.02 -3.98
N THR A 113 0.11 -6.43 -5.16
CA THR A 113 0.76 -7.46 -5.99
C THR A 113 2.19 -7.06 -6.38
N LEU A 114 2.39 -5.82 -6.83
CA LEU A 114 3.72 -5.29 -7.16
C LEU A 114 4.64 -5.21 -5.95
N ALA A 115 4.10 -4.92 -4.77
CA ALA A 115 4.88 -4.98 -3.54
C ALA A 115 5.35 -6.41 -3.25
N ALA A 116 4.52 -7.43 -3.48
CA ALA A 116 4.91 -8.84 -3.36
C ALA A 116 5.97 -9.23 -4.40
N ILE A 117 5.81 -8.82 -5.66
CA ILE A 117 6.80 -9.06 -6.74
C ILE A 117 8.14 -8.41 -6.42
N ASP A 118 8.15 -7.12 -6.02
CA ASP A 118 9.37 -6.40 -5.65
C ASP A 118 10.12 -7.12 -4.51
N ARG A 119 9.38 -7.73 -3.58
CA ARG A 119 9.96 -8.56 -2.51
C ARG A 119 10.49 -9.90 -3.01
N CYS A 120 9.74 -10.58 -3.87
CA CYS A 120 10.20 -11.80 -4.53
C CYS A 120 11.53 -11.56 -5.25
N ILE A 121 11.63 -10.48 -6.04
CA ILE A 121 12.84 -10.08 -6.76
C ILE A 121 13.99 -9.74 -5.79
N LEU A 122 13.70 -9.00 -4.72
CA LEU A 122 14.71 -8.65 -3.71
C LEU A 122 15.35 -9.89 -3.06
N VAL A 123 14.57 -10.96 -2.90
CA VAL A 123 15.01 -12.22 -2.28
C VAL A 123 15.57 -13.20 -3.32
N SER A 124 15.15 -13.14 -4.58
CA SER A 124 15.56 -14.11 -5.62
C SER A 124 16.97 -13.87 -6.18
N ASN A 125 17.22 -12.68 -6.72
CA ASN A 125 18.31 -12.47 -7.68
C ASN A 125 19.04 -11.13 -7.45
N TYR A 126 20.36 -11.20 -7.23
CA TYR A 126 21.21 -10.04 -6.97
C TYR A 126 21.25 -9.09 -8.19
N SER A 127 21.30 -9.62 -9.41
CA SER A 127 21.49 -8.83 -10.63
C SER A 127 20.23 -8.09 -11.07
N VAL A 128 19.05 -8.70 -10.93
CA VAL A 128 17.75 -8.10 -11.30
C VAL A 128 17.31 -7.03 -10.29
N ARG A 129 17.65 -7.22 -9.00
CA ARG A 129 17.37 -6.26 -7.93
C ARG A 129 17.84 -4.85 -8.25
N PHE A 130 19.01 -4.68 -8.87
CA PHE A 130 19.57 -3.35 -9.16
C PHE A 130 18.79 -2.59 -10.23
N ARG A 131 17.98 -3.26 -11.07
CA ARG A 131 17.15 -2.61 -12.08
C ARG A 131 15.74 -2.34 -11.56
N PHE A 132 15.11 -3.34 -10.93
CA PHE A 132 13.70 -3.29 -10.55
C PHE A 132 13.43 -2.60 -9.21
N CYS A 133 14.26 -2.83 -8.20
CA CYS A 133 14.03 -2.32 -6.84
C CYS A 133 14.53 -0.87 -6.64
N ARG A 134 14.41 -0.01 -7.65
CA ARG A 134 14.73 1.41 -7.58
C ARG A 134 13.49 2.25 -7.34
N LYS A 135 13.64 3.39 -6.66
CA LYS A 135 12.55 4.33 -6.42
C LYS A 135 11.96 4.92 -7.71
N SER A 136 12.81 5.17 -8.72
CA SER A 136 12.37 5.72 -10.02
C SER A 136 11.55 4.70 -10.78
N THR A 137 12.01 3.44 -10.83
CA THR A 137 11.28 2.33 -11.43
C THR A 137 9.94 2.14 -10.73
N ALA A 138 9.92 2.07 -9.40
CA ALA A 138 8.65 1.92 -8.66
C ALA A 138 7.65 3.05 -8.94
N LYS A 139 8.10 4.32 -9.01
CA LYS A 139 7.22 5.45 -9.39
C LYS A 139 6.66 5.30 -10.81
N LEU A 140 7.51 4.92 -11.76
CA LEU A 140 7.08 4.67 -13.13
C LEU A 140 6.07 3.51 -13.19
N THR A 141 6.34 2.42 -12.48
CA THR A 141 5.42 1.27 -12.41
C THR A 141 4.08 1.64 -11.79
N VAL A 142 4.07 2.45 -10.70
CA VAL A 142 2.83 2.98 -10.12
C VAL A 142 2.05 3.79 -11.15
N LEU A 143 2.72 4.71 -11.88
CA LEU A 143 2.07 5.51 -12.92
C LEU A 143 1.46 4.62 -14.01
N ILE A 144 2.20 3.62 -14.48
CA ILE A 144 1.72 2.67 -15.50
C ILE A 144 0.49 1.92 -15.00
N VAL A 145 0.51 1.41 -13.75
CA VAL A 145 -0.65 0.69 -13.17
C VAL A 145 -1.87 1.59 -13.10
N VAL A 146 -1.71 2.83 -12.61
CA VAL A 146 -2.82 3.80 -12.56
C VAL A 146 -3.41 4.02 -13.95
N LEU A 147 -2.57 4.29 -14.96
CA LEU A 147 -3.04 4.53 -16.32
C LEU A 147 -3.72 3.30 -16.94
N VAL A 148 -3.14 2.11 -16.75
CA VAL A 148 -3.67 0.86 -17.34
C VAL A 148 -5.04 0.52 -16.74
N PHE A 149 -5.18 0.52 -15.42
CA PHE A 149 -6.46 0.17 -14.79
C PHE A 149 -7.50 1.28 -14.92
N SER A 150 -7.11 2.55 -14.95
CA SER A 150 -8.03 3.62 -15.35
C SER A 150 -8.51 3.45 -16.80
N LEU A 151 -7.65 3.03 -17.72
CA LEU A 151 -8.05 2.80 -19.11
C LEU A 151 -8.97 1.58 -19.24
N ILE A 152 -8.64 0.46 -18.59
CA ILE A 152 -9.47 -0.76 -18.59
C ILE A 152 -10.88 -0.48 -18.07
N ASN A 153 -11.00 0.32 -17.00
CA ASN A 153 -12.28 0.64 -16.39
C ASN A 153 -13.00 1.82 -17.07
N SER A 154 -12.37 2.56 -17.98
CA SER A 154 -12.89 3.81 -18.57
C SER A 154 -14.26 3.66 -19.25
N HIS A 155 -14.58 2.47 -19.76
CA HIS A 155 -15.88 2.19 -20.37
C HIS A 155 -17.08 2.41 -19.43
N ILE A 156 -16.89 2.36 -18.10
CA ILE A 156 -17.92 2.63 -17.08
C ILE A 156 -18.42 4.08 -17.17
N LEU A 157 -17.54 5.01 -17.53
CA LEU A 157 -17.88 6.44 -17.69
C LEU A 157 -18.91 6.67 -18.80
N ILE A 158 -19.00 5.75 -19.76
CA ILE A 158 -19.94 5.80 -20.88
C ILE A 158 -21.14 4.89 -20.59
N GLY A 159 -20.89 3.76 -19.92
CA GLY A 159 -21.84 2.68 -19.69
C GLY A 159 -22.92 2.91 -18.66
N PHE A 160 -22.79 3.94 -17.82
CA PHE A 160 -23.79 4.29 -16.81
C PHE A 160 -24.51 5.59 -17.14
N HIS A 161 -25.78 5.68 -16.77
CA HIS A 161 -26.62 6.87 -16.94
C HIS A 161 -27.57 7.01 -15.75
N VAL A 162 -28.15 8.20 -15.61
CA VAL A 162 -29.22 8.44 -14.63
C VAL A 162 -30.54 8.46 -15.39
N ASP A 163 -31.53 7.71 -14.90
CA ASP A 163 -32.88 7.66 -15.46
C ASP A 163 -33.75 8.82 -14.94
N GLU A 164 -35.01 8.86 -15.37
CA GLU A 164 -35.98 9.89 -14.93
C GLU A 164 -36.28 9.84 -13.43
N THR A 165 -36.04 8.69 -12.78
CA THR A 165 -36.25 8.51 -11.32
C THR A 165 -35.05 8.98 -10.50
N GLY A 166 -33.95 9.37 -11.13
CA GLY A 166 -32.71 9.70 -10.44
C GLY A 166 -31.88 8.48 -10.06
N SER A 167 -32.16 7.30 -10.63
CA SER A 167 -31.44 6.05 -10.40
C SER A 167 -30.26 5.92 -11.36
N CYS A 168 -29.09 5.59 -10.84
CA CYS A 168 -27.88 5.34 -11.62
C CYS A 168 -27.89 3.89 -12.15
N LEU A 169 -28.09 3.73 -13.46
CA LEU A 169 -28.34 2.44 -14.11
C LEU A 169 -27.44 2.23 -15.33
N LEU A 170 -27.33 0.97 -15.74
CA LEU A 170 -26.65 0.56 -16.97
C LEU A 170 -27.37 1.12 -18.21
N MET A 171 -26.62 1.69 -19.14
CA MET A 171 -27.12 2.22 -20.40
C MET A 171 -27.44 1.08 -21.36
N ASN A 172 -28.58 1.13 -22.06
CA ASN A 172 -28.99 0.20 -23.12
C ASN A 172 -28.96 -1.30 -22.78
N THR A 173 -29.75 -2.10 -23.49
CA THR A 173 -29.80 -3.56 -23.25
C THR A 173 -28.49 -4.27 -23.62
N THR A 174 -27.82 -3.81 -24.69
CA THR A 174 -26.55 -4.40 -25.15
C THR A 174 -25.42 -4.23 -24.14
N TYR A 175 -25.23 -3.02 -23.60
CA TYR A 175 -24.18 -2.78 -22.62
C TYR A 175 -24.53 -3.38 -21.26
N SER A 176 -25.81 -3.35 -20.85
CA SER A 176 -26.25 -4.10 -19.66
C SER A 176 -25.92 -5.59 -19.76
N SER A 177 -26.17 -6.24 -20.91
CA SER A 177 -25.82 -7.65 -21.11
C SER A 177 -24.31 -7.87 -21.08
N PHE A 178 -23.53 -7.03 -21.77
CA PHE A 178 -22.06 -7.09 -21.71
C PHE A 178 -21.54 -6.96 -20.27
N TYR A 179 -22.01 -5.94 -19.55
CA TYR A 179 -21.53 -5.63 -18.22
C TYR A 179 -21.90 -6.73 -17.23
N THR A 180 -23.18 -7.05 -17.10
CA THR A 180 -23.67 -7.97 -16.08
C THR A 180 -23.23 -9.41 -16.37
N ASN A 181 -23.35 -9.88 -17.62
CA ASN A 181 -23.10 -11.29 -17.94
C ASN A 181 -21.64 -11.61 -18.25
N TYR A 182 -20.79 -10.61 -18.49
CA TYR A 182 -19.38 -10.85 -18.83
C TYR A 182 -18.44 -10.04 -17.97
N TYR A 183 -18.57 -8.71 -17.94
CA TYR A 183 -17.62 -7.85 -17.26
C TYR A 183 -17.62 -8.05 -15.75
N ASP A 184 -18.74 -7.74 -15.09
CA ASP A 184 -18.91 -7.78 -13.63
C ASP A 184 -18.82 -9.22 -13.11
N SER A 185 -19.48 -10.17 -13.79
CA SER A 185 -19.50 -11.56 -13.35
C SER A 185 -18.16 -12.27 -13.52
N TYR A 186 -17.51 -12.18 -14.69
CA TYR A 186 -16.34 -13.01 -15.00
C TYR A 186 -15.04 -12.23 -15.05
N ILE A 187 -15.01 -11.10 -15.77
CA ILE A 187 -13.78 -10.34 -15.96
C ILE A 187 -13.34 -9.72 -14.63
N ASP A 188 -14.27 -9.17 -13.85
CA ASP A 188 -13.94 -8.47 -12.61
C ASP A 188 -13.38 -9.43 -11.56
N ILE A 189 -14.06 -10.52 -11.22
CA ILE A 189 -13.53 -11.50 -10.26
C ILE A 189 -12.15 -12.05 -10.64
N ILE A 190 -11.89 -12.30 -11.93
CA ILE A 190 -10.59 -12.77 -12.42
C ILE A 190 -9.53 -11.68 -12.25
N LYS A 191 -9.83 -10.47 -12.73
CA LYS A 191 -8.92 -9.31 -12.74
C LYS A 191 -8.64 -8.81 -11.33
N THR A 192 -9.68 -8.61 -10.54
CA THR A 192 -9.70 -7.92 -9.25
C THR A 192 -9.20 -8.82 -8.14
N VAL A 193 -9.52 -10.13 -8.16
CA VAL A 193 -9.18 -11.05 -7.06
C VAL A 193 -8.29 -12.22 -7.49
N LEU A 194 -8.70 -13.04 -8.46
CA LEU A 194 -8.00 -14.31 -8.71
C LEU A 194 -6.56 -14.12 -9.21
N LEU A 195 -6.35 -13.21 -10.17
CA LEU A 195 -5.03 -12.97 -10.73
C LEU A 195 -4.07 -12.29 -9.71
N PRO A 196 -4.45 -11.20 -9.01
CA PRO A 196 -3.66 -10.65 -7.91
C PRO A 196 -3.33 -11.69 -6.84
N PHE A 197 -4.33 -12.48 -6.40
CA PHE A 197 -4.12 -13.51 -5.40
C PHE A 197 -3.10 -14.55 -5.86
N LEU A 198 -3.25 -15.11 -7.06
CA LEU A 198 -2.35 -16.14 -7.57
C LEU A 198 -0.90 -15.64 -7.60
N ILE A 199 -0.68 -14.41 -8.08
CA ILE A 199 0.65 -13.81 -8.15
C ILE A 199 1.23 -13.61 -6.75
N ILE A 200 0.44 -13.04 -5.84
CA ILE A 200 0.86 -12.80 -4.45
C ILE A 200 1.18 -14.14 -3.76
N PHE A 201 0.33 -15.16 -3.94
CA PHE A 201 0.51 -16.50 -3.38
C PHE A 201 1.81 -17.13 -3.86
N ILE A 202 2.07 -17.13 -5.17
CA ILE A 202 3.31 -17.65 -5.76
C ILE A 202 4.53 -16.88 -5.21
N CYS A 203 4.44 -15.53 -5.14
CA CYS A 203 5.51 -14.70 -4.58
C CYS A 203 5.79 -15.07 -3.12
N ASN A 204 4.76 -15.26 -2.30
CA ASN A 204 4.89 -15.64 -0.90
C ASN A 204 5.52 -17.02 -0.71
N ILE A 205 5.07 -18.02 -1.47
CA ILE A 205 5.68 -19.37 -1.48
C ILE A 205 7.17 -19.27 -1.83
N PHE A 206 7.50 -18.52 -2.87
CA PHE A 206 8.88 -18.32 -3.28
C PHE A 206 9.73 -17.62 -2.20
N ILE A 207 9.20 -16.57 -1.57
CA ILE A 207 9.86 -15.86 -0.47
C ILE A 207 10.14 -16.82 0.69
N ILE A 208 9.16 -17.65 1.09
CA ILE A 208 9.31 -18.65 2.16
C ILE A 208 10.42 -19.65 1.81
N ILE A 209 10.39 -20.26 0.63
CA ILE A 209 11.39 -21.25 0.20
C ILE A 209 12.80 -20.66 0.24
N LYS A 210 13.00 -19.48 -0.34
CA LYS A 210 14.31 -18.83 -0.36
C LYS A 210 14.76 -18.39 1.02
N TYR A 211 13.84 -17.92 1.86
CA TYR A 211 14.14 -17.53 3.24
C TYR A 211 14.61 -18.76 4.03
N THR A 212 13.87 -19.88 4.00
CA THR A 212 14.24 -21.12 4.68
C THR A 212 15.60 -21.65 4.22
N ARG A 213 15.87 -21.69 2.90
CA ARG A 213 17.19 -22.08 2.38
C ARG A 213 18.32 -21.18 2.89
N ARG A 214 18.13 -19.85 2.88
CA ARG A 214 19.14 -18.90 3.39
C ARG A 214 19.43 -19.08 4.88
N ILE A 215 18.45 -19.51 5.67
CA ILE A 215 18.63 -19.82 7.10
C ILE A 215 19.54 -21.02 7.26
N HIS A 216 19.23 -22.12 6.58
CA HIS A 216 20.04 -23.34 6.63
C HIS A 216 21.49 -23.06 6.19
N PHE A 217 21.71 -22.36 5.08
CA PHE A 217 23.06 -22.01 4.62
C PHE A 217 23.78 -20.99 5.52
N SER A 218 23.07 -20.04 6.14
CA SER A 218 23.69 -19.05 7.03
C SER A 218 24.08 -19.64 8.40
N MET A 219 23.45 -20.74 8.83
CA MET A 219 23.87 -21.45 10.05
C MET A 219 25.20 -22.17 9.85
N ALA A 220 25.58 -22.48 8.61
CA ALA A 220 26.86 -23.09 8.25
C ALA A 220 28.05 -22.08 8.16
N LYS A 221 27.82 -20.76 8.21
CA LYS A 221 28.90 -19.73 8.16
C LYS A 221 28.85 -18.77 9.34
N ILE A 222 29.84 -18.86 10.23
CA ILE A 222 29.90 -18.21 11.56
C ILE A 222 30.24 -16.70 11.52
N SER A 223 30.81 -16.15 10.43
CA SER A 223 31.64 -14.93 10.48
C SER A 223 30.97 -13.55 10.33
N SER A 224 29.63 -13.38 10.27
CA SER A 224 29.04 -12.01 10.36
C SER A 224 27.66 -11.93 11.03
N LYS A 225 27.53 -12.53 12.21
CA LYS A 225 26.24 -12.72 12.92
C LYS A 225 25.40 -11.46 13.15
N ARG A 226 25.98 -10.27 13.38
CA ARG A 226 25.21 -9.07 13.81
C ARG A 226 24.54 -8.30 12.66
N LYS A 227 25.26 -8.05 11.54
CA LYS A 227 24.70 -7.39 10.35
C LYS A 227 23.72 -8.31 9.60
N SER A 228 23.99 -9.61 9.53
CA SER A 228 23.08 -10.58 8.88
C SER A 228 21.77 -10.75 9.66
N ARG A 229 21.83 -10.83 10.99
CA ARG A 229 20.63 -10.96 11.87
C ARG A 229 19.67 -9.79 11.72
N ARG A 230 20.17 -8.55 11.71
CA ARG A 230 19.32 -7.35 11.54
C ARG A 230 18.68 -7.28 10.15
N ARG A 231 19.34 -7.77 9.10
CA ARG A 231 18.77 -7.84 7.74
C ARG A 231 17.69 -8.92 7.66
N ARG A 232 17.97 -10.11 8.17
CA ARG A 232 17.05 -11.25 8.25
C ARG A 232 15.76 -10.91 8.99
N GLU A 233 15.86 -10.14 10.06
CA GLU A 233 14.70 -9.69 10.84
C GLU A 233 13.80 -8.71 10.08
N LYS A 234 14.38 -7.79 9.29
CA LYS A 234 13.60 -6.90 8.42
C LYS A 234 12.91 -7.66 7.29
N ASP A 235 13.61 -8.62 6.69
CA ASP A 235 13.06 -9.46 5.62
C ASP A 235 11.91 -10.32 6.18
N ARG A 236 12.09 -10.93 7.36
CA ARG A 236 11.06 -11.71 8.08
C ARG A 236 9.79 -10.90 8.35
N GLN A 237 9.94 -9.66 8.83
CA GLN A 237 8.79 -8.78 9.14
C GLN A 237 7.96 -8.47 7.90
N LEU A 238 8.64 -8.20 6.78
CA LEU A 238 7.98 -7.84 5.54
C LEU A 238 7.34 -9.05 4.86
N THR A 239 7.93 -10.24 5.02
CA THR A 239 7.30 -11.51 4.64
C THR A 239 6.04 -11.77 5.45
N TRP A 240 6.07 -11.60 6.77
CA TRP A 240 4.87 -11.76 7.62
C TRP A 240 3.78 -10.75 7.28
N PHE A 241 4.16 -9.49 7.05
CA PHE A 241 3.22 -8.48 6.55
C PHE A 241 2.53 -8.95 5.28
N LEU A 242 3.32 -9.32 4.25
CA LEU A 242 2.76 -9.75 2.97
C LEU A 242 1.89 -10.98 3.12
N LEU A 243 2.31 -11.99 3.88
CA LEU A 243 1.50 -13.18 4.16
C LEU A 243 0.17 -12.83 4.82
N SER A 244 0.20 -12.02 5.88
CA SER A 244 -1.01 -11.57 6.57
C SER A 244 -1.95 -10.79 5.65
N THR A 245 -1.43 -9.85 4.85
CA THR A 245 -2.27 -9.11 3.90
C THR A 245 -2.79 -9.97 2.76
N SER A 246 -2.07 -11.02 2.36
CA SER A 246 -2.54 -11.94 1.31
C SER A 246 -3.70 -12.81 1.78
N ILE A 247 -3.63 -13.27 3.04
CA ILE A 247 -4.70 -14.05 3.66
C ILE A 247 -5.93 -13.16 3.84
N LEU A 248 -5.75 -11.95 4.39
CA LEU A 248 -6.83 -10.99 4.55
C LEU A 248 -7.46 -10.60 3.20
N PHE A 249 -6.64 -10.39 2.17
CA PHE A 249 -7.10 -10.05 0.83
C PHE A 249 -8.12 -11.06 0.30
N ILE A 250 -7.84 -12.36 0.38
CA ILE A 250 -8.79 -13.39 -0.08
C ILE A 250 -10.03 -13.41 0.82
N LEU A 251 -9.82 -13.51 2.14
CA LEU A 251 -10.91 -13.72 3.09
C LEU A 251 -11.91 -12.57 3.09
N LEU A 252 -11.42 -11.36 2.82
CA LEU A 252 -12.23 -10.15 2.83
C LEU A 252 -12.76 -9.78 1.45
N SER A 253 -12.03 -10.08 0.36
CA SER A 253 -12.44 -9.64 -0.98
C SER A 253 -13.23 -10.71 -1.76
N LEU A 254 -12.80 -11.98 -1.71
CA LEU A 254 -13.38 -13.06 -2.52
C LEU A 254 -14.88 -13.30 -2.26
N PRO A 255 -15.40 -13.25 -1.02
CA PRO A 255 -16.82 -13.47 -0.79
C PRO A 255 -17.73 -12.48 -1.52
N SER A 256 -17.33 -11.21 -1.63
CA SER A 256 -18.10 -10.20 -2.36
C SER A 256 -18.12 -10.50 -3.85
N GLU A 257 -16.96 -10.77 -4.46
CA GLU A 257 -16.87 -11.10 -5.88
C GLU A 257 -17.67 -12.35 -6.26
N ILE A 258 -17.67 -13.38 -5.40
CA ILE A 258 -18.49 -14.57 -5.61
C ILE A 258 -19.98 -14.22 -5.60
N ASN A 259 -20.41 -13.31 -4.72
CA ASN A 259 -21.78 -12.84 -4.69
C ASN A 259 -22.15 -12.04 -5.95
N ASP A 260 -21.25 -11.21 -6.46
CA ASP A 260 -21.44 -10.47 -7.71
C ASP A 260 -21.48 -11.41 -8.94
N PHE A 261 -20.70 -12.49 -8.93
CA PHE A 261 -20.79 -13.57 -9.92
C PHE A 261 -22.14 -14.33 -9.84
N ILE A 262 -22.60 -14.71 -8.65
CA ILE A 262 -23.80 -15.56 -8.50
C ILE A 262 -25.09 -14.77 -8.75
N ARG A 263 -25.19 -13.54 -8.24
CA ARG A 263 -26.44 -12.77 -8.17
C ARG A 263 -27.15 -12.63 -9.53
N PRO A 264 -26.47 -12.27 -10.64
CA PRO A 264 -27.13 -12.15 -11.95
C PRO A 264 -27.70 -13.45 -12.50
N HIS A 265 -27.17 -14.60 -12.09
CA HIS A 265 -27.62 -15.92 -12.54
C HIS A 265 -28.78 -16.49 -11.71
N LEU A 266 -29.18 -15.81 -10.63
CA LEU A 266 -30.39 -16.18 -9.88
C LEU A 266 -31.64 -15.88 -10.70
N SER A 267 -32.63 -16.78 -10.65
CA SER A 267 -33.89 -16.56 -11.37
C SER A 267 -34.63 -15.31 -10.85
N SER A 268 -35.35 -14.62 -11.72
CA SER A 268 -36.15 -13.44 -11.35
C SER A 268 -37.14 -13.72 -10.21
N ASN A 269 -37.75 -14.90 -10.20
CA ASN A 269 -38.63 -15.36 -9.12
C ASN A 269 -37.87 -15.45 -7.79
N PHE A 270 -36.65 -16.02 -7.79
CA PHE A 270 -35.83 -16.11 -6.59
C PHE A 270 -35.41 -14.72 -6.10
N GLN A 271 -34.97 -13.84 -7.00
CA GLN A 271 -34.58 -12.48 -6.66
C GLN A 271 -35.75 -11.68 -6.05
N ASN A 272 -36.97 -11.84 -6.58
CA ASN A 272 -38.14 -11.17 -6.04
C ASN A 272 -38.53 -11.69 -4.66
N ILE A 273 -38.53 -13.01 -4.46
CA ILE A 273 -38.89 -13.65 -3.18
C ILE A 273 -37.86 -13.33 -2.09
N TYR A 274 -36.57 -13.34 -2.42
CA TYR A 274 -35.46 -13.17 -1.46
C TYR A 274 -34.74 -11.82 -1.59
N SER A 275 -35.40 -10.82 -2.15
CA SER A 275 -34.81 -9.48 -2.43
C SER A 275 -34.14 -8.86 -1.21
N CYS A 276 -34.81 -8.93 -0.05
CA CYS A 276 -34.29 -8.45 1.23
C CYS A 276 -33.00 -9.18 1.67
N GLN A 277 -33.00 -10.51 1.62
CA GLN A 277 -31.87 -11.34 2.03
C GLN A 277 -30.68 -11.12 1.10
N ILE A 278 -30.92 -11.01 -0.20
CA ILE A 278 -29.90 -10.72 -1.20
C ILE A 278 -29.30 -9.34 -0.96
N LEU A 279 -30.12 -8.31 -0.74
CA LEU A 279 -29.66 -6.96 -0.41
C LEU A 279 -28.82 -6.94 0.87
N THR A 280 -29.29 -7.62 1.91
CA THR A 280 -28.57 -7.72 3.19
C THR A 280 -27.23 -8.42 3.00
N CYS A 281 -27.22 -9.57 2.33
CA CYS A 281 -26.01 -10.33 2.06
C CYS A 281 -25.00 -9.51 1.24
N ALA A 282 -25.43 -8.89 0.13
CA ALA A 282 -24.59 -8.04 -0.70
C ALA A 282 -23.98 -6.88 0.11
N THR A 283 -24.79 -6.21 0.93
CA THR A 283 -24.31 -5.10 1.78
C THR A 283 -23.27 -5.56 2.80
N MET A 284 -23.47 -6.72 3.43
CA MET A 284 -22.50 -7.30 4.38
C MET A 284 -21.19 -7.63 3.69
N LEU A 285 -21.25 -8.27 2.52
CA LEU A 285 -20.08 -8.70 1.77
C LEU A 285 -19.29 -7.51 1.22
N ILE A 286 -19.97 -6.47 0.73
CA ILE A 286 -19.34 -5.20 0.31
C ILE A 286 -18.64 -4.53 1.49
N LEU A 287 -19.24 -4.53 2.69
CA LEU A 287 -18.56 -4.00 3.88
C LEU A 287 -17.36 -4.84 4.30
N ILE A 288 -17.44 -6.18 4.21
CA ILE A 288 -16.31 -7.07 4.45
C ILE A 288 -15.18 -6.78 3.45
N HIS A 289 -15.51 -6.56 2.18
CA HIS A 289 -14.56 -6.14 1.15
C HIS A 289 -13.91 -4.80 1.49
N GLN A 290 -14.67 -3.80 1.94
CA GLN A 290 -14.12 -2.51 2.38
C GLN A 290 -13.16 -2.63 3.57
N ILE A 291 -13.37 -3.60 4.48
CA ILE A 291 -12.44 -3.85 5.59
C ILE A 291 -11.05 -4.23 5.06
N ASN A 292 -10.93 -4.87 3.90
CA ASN A 292 -9.64 -5.15 3.28
C ASN A 292 -8.83 -3.84 3.10
N HIS A 293 -9.45 -2.84 2.48
CA HIS A 293 -8.87 -1.52 2.21
C HIS A 293 -8.67 -0.67 3.48
N ALA A 294 -9.47 -0.90 4.53
CA ALA A 294 -9.31 -0.23 5.82
C ALA A 294 -8.20 -0.85 6.69
N SER A 295 -7.87 -2.13 6.50
CA SER A 295 -7.08 -2.92 7.45
C SER A 295 -5.56 -2.68 7.39
N HIS A 296 -5.03 -2.21 6.24
CA HIS A 296 -3.60 -2.24 5.96
C HIS A 296 -2.75 -1.52 7.01
N PHE A 297 -3.16 -0.34 7.49
CA PHE A 297 -2.49 0.39 8.58
C PHE A 297 -2.28 -0.45 9.84
N TYR A 298 -3.33 -1.15 10.26
CA TYR A 298 -3.33 -1.98 11.45
C TYR A 298 -2.41 -3.18 11.26
N VAL A 299 -2.44 -3.80 10.08
CA VAL A 299 -1.52 -4.89 9.73
C VAL A 299 -0.06 -4.39 9.70
N TYR A 300 0.23 -3.23 9.11
CA TYR A 300 1.56 -2.63 9.12
C TYR A 300 2.06 -2.39 10.55
N THR A 301 1.19 -1.91 11.43
CA THR A 301 1.52 -1.60 12.81
C THR A 301 1.81 -2.86 13.62
N LEU A 302 1.01 -3.92 13.44
CA LEU A 302 1.15 -5.20 14.13
C LEU A 302 2.38 -6.00 13.63
N THR A 303 2.59 -6.07 12.33
CA THR A 303 3.63 -6.94 11.72
C THR A 303 4.97 -6.23 11.44
N GLY A 304 4.96 -4.90 11.32
CA GLY A 304 6.09 -4.11 10.82
C GLY A 304 6.72 -3.17 11.86
N PRO A 305 7.74 -3.58 12.63
CA PRO A 305 8.36 -2.71 13.63
C PRO A 305 9.18 -1.57 13.03
N ILE A 306 9.56 -1.63 11.73
CA ILE A 306 10.12 -0.46 11.04
C ILE A 306 9.03 0.60 10.86
N PHE A 307 7.86 0.18 10.37
CA PHE A 307 6.70 1.05 10.23
C PHE A 307 6.30 1.63 11.59
N ARG A 308 6.15 0.77 12.61
CA ARG A 308 5.85 1.17 14.00
C ARG A 308 6.84 2.19 14.55
N LYS A 309 8.15 2.00 14.33
CA LYS A 309 9.18 2.98 14.77
C LYS A 309 9.05 4.32 14.07
N GLU A 310 8.72 4.32 12.78
CA GLU A 310 8.51 5.57 12.05
C GLU A 310 7.21 6.26 12.45
N PHE A 311 6.15 5.50 12.72
CA PHE A 311 4.88 5.98 13.28
C PHE A 311 5.06 6.56 14.69
N GLN A 312 5.75 5.86 15.59
CA GLN A 312 6.10 6.35 16.93
C GLN A 312 6.86 7.67 16.87
N ARG A 313 7.79 7.83 15.92
CA ARG A 313 8.50 9.10 15.73
C ARG A 313 7.67 10.21 15.05
N LEU A 314 6.48 9.91 14.52
CA LEU A 314 5.54 10.93 14.05
C LEU A 314 4.70 11.44 15.22
N ILE A 315 4.19 10.52 16.05
CA ILE A 315 3.31 10.85 17.17
C ILE A 315 4.09 11.35 18.40
N CYS A 316 5.23 10.73 18.69
CA CYS A 316 6.15 11.20 19.71
C CYS A 316 7.06 12.21 19.03
N LEU A 317 6.88 13.49 19.33
CA LEU A 317 7.78 14.61 19.00
C LEU A 317 9.14 14.45 19.72
N SER A 318 9.76 13.25 19.68
CA SER A 318 11.04 13.02 20.30
C SER A 318 12.07 13.93 19.65
N PRO A 319 12.80 14.76 20.43
CA PRO A 319 13.83 15.63 19.91
C PRO A 319 14.80 14.80 19.07
N LYS A 320 15.19 15.32 17.89
CA LYS A 320 16.23 14.68 17.08
C LYS A 320 17.45 14.47 17.97
N GLN A 321 17.76 13.21 18.32
CA GLN A 321 19.08 12.91 18.84
C GLN A 321 20.09 13.37 17.79
N PRO A 322 21.03 14.27 18.12
CA PRO A 322 22.07 14.69 17.18
C PRO A 322 22.79 13.44 16.69
N ARG A 323 23.03 13.38 15.38
CA ARG A 323 23.76 12.25 14.79
C ARG A 323 25.15 12.25 15.42
N LYS A 324 25.55 11.11 16.00
CA LYS A 324 26.92 10.82 16.48
C LYS A 324 28.05 11.09 15.46
N LYS A 325 27.74 11.53 14.24
CA LYS A 325 28.73 11.96 13.23
C LYS A 325 29.22 13.39 13.43
N ASP A 326 28.45 14.25 14.12
CA ASP A 326 28.86 15.65 14.29
C ASP A 326 29.77 15.83 15.53
N PHE A 327 29.77 14.87 16.46
CA PHE A 327 30.61 14.90 17.66
C PHE A 327 32.06 14.44 17.42
N LEU A 328 32.32 13.70 16.32
CA LEU A 328 33.67 13.23 15.97
C LEU A 328 34.45 14.22 15.11
N ILE A 329 33.78 15.22 14.52
CA ILE A 329 34.46 16.27 13.74
C ILE A 329 35.02 17.38 14.65
N HIS A 330 34.45 17.56 15.85
CA HIS A 330 34.90 18.56 16.82
C HIS A 330 36.08 18.13 17.72
N LEU A 331 36.55 16.89 17.64
CA LEU A 331 37.70 16.39 18.42
C LEU A 331 38.99 16.25 17.58
N GLN A 332 39.00 16.73 16.33
CA GLN A 332 40.16 16.68 15.43
C GLN A 332 40.51 18.06 14.84
N GLN A 333 40.53 19.11 15.65
CA GLN A 333 41.28 20.32 15.31
C GLN A 333 42.63 20.30 16.05
N PRO A 334 43.77 20.26 15.32
CA PRO A 334 45.05 20.56 15.93
C PRO A 334 45.10 22.05 16.26
N SER A 335 45.53 22.36 17.47
CA SER A 335 45.87 23.70 17.93
C SER A 335 46.90 24.34 17.00
N LEU A 336 46.47 25.33 16.21
CA LEU A 336 47.34 26.30 15.56
C LEU A 336 47.94 27.20 16.65
N THR A 337 49.17 26.93 17.05
CA THR A 337 50.00 27.91 17.75
C THR A 337 50.50 28.94 16.75
N LEU A 338 50.06 30.18 16.95
CA LEU A 338 50.42 31.38 16.21
C LEU A 338 51.94 31.63 16.26
N ASN A 339 52.55 31.76 15.08
CA ASN A 339 53.85 32.41 14.91
C ASN A 339 53.63 33.93 14.97
N VAL A 340 54.14 34.57 16.02
CA VAL A 340 54.33 36.01 16.08
C VAL A 340 55.84 36.25 16.05
N SER A 341 56.32 36.84 14.97
CA SER A 341 57.66 37.39 14.85
C SER A 341 57.76 38.71 15.63
N PRO A 342 58.94 39.00 16.19
CA PRO A 342 59.42 40.37 16.19
C PRO A 342 60.84 40.45 15.60
N GLN A 343 61.06 41.48 14.80
CA GLN A 343 62.34 41.84 14.21
C GLN A 343 62.64 43.26 14.68
N TYR A 344 63.64 43.44 15.55
CA TYR A 344 64.43 44.67 15.70
C TYR A 344 65.70 44.39 16.53
N ASP A 345 66.83 44.57 15.84
CA ASP A 345 68.14 45.13 16.22
C ASP A 345 68.95 44.74 17.48
N LEU A 346 70.24 44.55 17.16
CA LEU A 346 71.49 44.90 17.86
C LEU A 346 72.18 43.90 18.82
N ASP A 347 73.44 43.65 18.42
CA ASP A 347 74.66 43.43 19.20
C ASP A 347 75.10 42.05 19.72
N ILE A 348 76.14 41.54 19.03
CA ILE A 348 77.48 41.21 19.54
C ILE A 348 77.70 39.93 20.37
N HIS A 349 78.77 39.23 19.98
CA HIS A 349 79.54 38.13 20.62
C HIS A 349 78.85 36.75 20.67
N GLN A 350 79.48 35.58 20.50
CA GLN A 350 80.77 35.09 20.01
C GLN A 350 80.72 33.56 20.32
N VAL A 351 81.57 32.76 19.65
CA VAL A 351 82.05 31.43 20.09
C VAL A 351 81.34 30.16 19.55
N ASN A 352 81.98 29.66 18.48
CA ASN A 352 82.50 28.31 18.23
C ASN A 352 81.64 27.06 18.04
N ASN A 353 81.99 26.41 16.92
CA ASN A 353 82.29 24.98 16.71
C ASN A 353 81.11 24.00 16.80
N SER A 354 80.92 23.04 15.89
CA SER A 354 81.83 22.44 14.90
C SER A 354 81.09 21.38 14.06
N HIS A 355 81.62 21.13 12.85
CA HIS A 355 81.60 19.87 12.08
C HIS A 355 80.28 19.33 11.44
N ILE A 356 80.02 19.72 10.18
CA ILE A 356 80.34 19.01 8.89
C ILE A 356 80.52 17.46 8.96
N PRO A 357 80.10 16.63 7.96
CA PRO A 357 78.90 16.62 7.08
C PRO A 357 78.53 15.15 6.60
N HIS A 358 77.99 15.01 5.38
CA HIS A 358 77.90 13.80 4.50
C HIS A 358 76.76 12.81 4.81
N SER A 359 76.04 12.20 3.85
CA SER A 359 76.11 12.18 2.38
C SER A 359 74.90 11.42 1.81
N SER A 360 74.30 11.97 0.73
CA SER A 360 73.89 11.36 -0.54
C SER A 360 73.17 9.99 -0.65
N ASN A 361 72.23 9.99 -1.61
CA ASN A 361 71.84 8.91 -2.54
C ASN A 361 70.92 7.78 -2.01
N SER A 362 69.97 7.20 -2.75
CA SER A 362 69.47 7.37 -4.13
C SER A 362 68.13 6.61 -4.28
N SER A 363 67.42 6.89 -5.40
CA SER A 363 66.67 5.96 -6.28
C SER A 363 65.58 5.03 -5.67
N ALA A 364 64.29 5.21 -5.96
CA ALA A 364 63.57 4.84 -7.20
C ALA A 364 63.26 3.34 -7.35
N TYR A 365 61.96 2.99 -7.41
CA TYR A 365 61.27 1.84 -8.06
C TYR A 365 59.75 2.08 -7.81
N VAL A 366 58.86 2.48 -8.74
CA VAL A 366 58.29 1.90 -9.98
C VAL A 366 57.44 0.62 -9.77
N SER A 367 56.16 0.73 -10.17
CA SER A 367 55.14 -0.29 -10.54
C SER A 367 54.62 -1.24 -9.44
N PHE A 368 53.30 -1.39 -9.24
CA PHE A 368 52.21 -1.63 -10.20
C PHE A 368 50.94 -0.81 -9.92
#